data_AF-A0A0S9PGN5-F1
#
_entry.id   AF-A0A0S9PGN5-F1
#
_cell.length_a   1.000
_cell.length_b   1.000
_cell.length_c   1.000
_cell.angle_alpha   90.00
_cell.angle_beta   90.00
_cell.angle_gamma   90.00
#
_symmetry.space_group_name_H-M   'P 1'
#
loop_
_entity.id
_entity.type
_entity.pdbx_description
1 polymer ?
#
loop_
_entity_poly.entity_id
_entity_poly.type
_entity_poly.pdbx_seq_one_letter_code
_entity_poly.pdbx_strand_id
1 'polypeptide(L)'
;MITTLGEVHMKKIVLDVQNDGLAFILEARDDDEPNRLATVYRMKDGWHTKLATQHTRHAWSGPFDSAEDALEAMEASVSEPA
;
A
#
# COMPACT_ATOMS: atom_id res chain seq x y z
N MET A 1 -33.57 -17.61 -8.72
CA MET A 1 -32.62 -18.20 -7.74
C MET A 1 -31.50 -17.20 -7.61
N ILE A 2 -31.36 -16.56 -6.45
CA ILE A 2 -30.30 -15.58 -6.19
C ILE A 2 -29.20 -16.22 -5.35
N THR A 3 -28.00 -15.71 -5.56
CA THR A 3 -26.89 -15.68 -4.60
C THR A 3 -25.89 -16.83 -4.69
N THR A 4 -24.92 -16.68 -5.59
CA THR A 4 -23.51 -16.76 -5.17
C THR A 4 -23.01 -15.32 -5.24
N LEU A 5 -23.08 -14.64 -4.10
CA LEU A 5 -22.26 -13.46 -3.87
C LEU A 5 -20.84 -14.01 -3.81
N GLY A 6 -20.04 -13.77 -4.84
CA GLY A 6 -18.60 -13.97 -4.72
C GLY A 6 -18.17 -13.15 -3.51
N GLU A 7 -17.71 -13.81 -2.47
CA GLU A 7 -17.07 -13.17 -1.34
C GLU A 7 -15.74 -12.62 -1.87
N VAL A 8 -15.81 -11.45 -2.51
CA VAL A 8 -14.66 -10.58 -2.71
C VAL A 8 -14.17 -10.30 -1.31
N HIS A 9 -13.14 -11.02 -0.88
CA HIS A 9 -12.33 -10.62 0.24
C HIS A 9 -11.84 -9.22 -0.10
N MET A 10 -12.52 -8.20 0.43
CA MET A 10 -12.18 -6.81 0.21
C MET A 10 -10.91 -6.54 0.99
N LYS A 11 -9.77 -6.87 0.38
CA LYS A 11 -8.47 -6.38 0.82
C LYS A 11 -8.52 -4.87 0.70
N LYS A 12 -8.68 -4.18 1.83
CA LYS A 12 -8.72 -2.73 1.85
C LYS A 12 -7.31 -2.24 2.13
N ILE A 13 -6.69 -1.62 1.12
CA ILE A 13 -5.42 -0.96 1.33
C ILE A 13 -5.72 0.41 1.94
N VAL A 14 -5.07 0.73 3.06
CA VAL A 14 -5.24 1.99 3.78
C VAL A 14 -3.89 2.70 3.91
N LEU A 15 -3.92 4.02 3.78
CA LEU A 15 -2.78 4.88 4.07
C LEU A 15 -2.93 5.45 5.48
N ASP A 16 -2.00 5.07 6.35
CA ASP A 16 -1.87 5.57 7.71
C ASP A 16 -0.77 6.63 7.75
N VAL A 17 -1.17 7.91 7.70
CA VAL A 17 -0.22 9.03 7.75
C VAL A 17 0.15 9.31 9.20
N GLN A 18 1.34 8.86 9.61
CA GLN A 18 1.83 9.08 10.96
C GLN A 18 2.29 10.52 11.19
N ASN A 19 3.00 11.10 10.22
CA ASN A 19 3.56 12.45 10.28
C ASN A 19 3.73 13.06 8.89
N ASP A 20 4.05 14.35 8.81
CA ASP A 20 4.31 15.10 7.56
C ASP A 20 5.43 14.52 6.69
N GLY A 21 6.25 13.61 7.23
CA GLY A 21 7.33 12.93 6.52
C GLY A 21 7.26 11.40 6.48
N LEU A 22 6.21 10.79 7.04
CA LEU A 22 6.12 9.34 7.17
C LEU A 22 4.66 8.88 7.10
N ALA A 23 4.39 7.95 6.19
CA ALA A 23 3.11 7.24 6.12
C ALA A 23 3.35 5.74 5.97
N PHE A 24 2.38 4.93 6.36
CA PHE A 24 2.39 3.48 6.19
C PHE A 24 1.25 3.06 5.28
N ILE A 25 1.53 2.14 4.38
CA ILE A 25 0.51 1.48 3.57
C ILE A 25 0.24 0.13 4.21
N LEU A 26 -0.99 -0.06 4.68
CA LEU A 26 -1.44 -1.26 5.39
C LEU A 26 -2.52 -1.96 4.56
N GLU A 27 -2.50 -3.29 4.50
CA GLU A 27 -3.59 -4.12 4.00
C GLU A 27 -4.47 -4.49 5.20
N ALA A 28 -5.64 -3.87 5.31
CA ALA A 28 -6.68 -4.31 6.22
C ALA A 28 -7.43 -5.49 5.60
N ARG A 29 -7.53 -6.59 6.34
CA ARG A 29 -8.41 -7.72 6.05
C ARG A 29 -9.46 -7.79 7.14
N ASP A 30 -10.72 -8.06 6.78
CA ASP A 30 -11.89 -8.01 7.68
C ASP A 30 -11.75 -8.80 8.99
N ASP A 31 -10.81 -9.75 9.10
CA ASP A 31 -10.65 -10.63 10.28
C ASP A 31 -9.20 -10.74 10.80
N ASP A 32 -8.24 -9.95 10.28
CA ASP A 32 -6.80 -10.12 10.60
C ASP A 32 -6.11 -8.78 10.99
N GLU A 33 -4.94 -8.87 11.65
CA GLU A 33 -4.15 -7.69 11.97
C GLU A 33 -3.73 -6.96 10.67
N PRO A 34 -3.79 -5.62 10.63
CA PRO A 34 -3.46 -4.88 9.42
C PRO A 34 -2.01 -5.17 9.00
N ASN A 35 -1.85 -5.81 7.84
CA ASN A 35 -0.55 -6.24 7.37
C ASN A 35 0.16 -5.05 6.71
N ARG A 36 1.32 -4.64 7.22
CA ARG A 36 2.08 -3.55 6.62
C ARG A 36 2.64 -3.99 5.27
N LEU A 37 2.14 -3.37 4.19
CA LEU A 37 2.59 -3.62 2.82
C LEU A 37 3.82 -2.80 2.47
N ALA A 38 3.82 -1.52 2.85
CA ALA A 38 4.93 -0.60 2.54
C ALA A 38 5.01 0.56 3.53
N THR A 39 6.16 1.21 3.56
CA THR A 39 6.39 2.47 4.28
C THR A 39 6.68 3.57 3.29
N VAL A 40 5.92 4.66 3.33
CA VAL A 40 6.13 5.88 2.55
C VAL A 40 6.99 6.85 3.38
N TYR A 41 8.13 7.25 2.83
CA TYR A 41 9.01 8.26 3.40
C TYR A 41 9.00 9.52 2.54
N ARG A 42 8.78 10.69 3.14
CA ARG A 42 9.01 11.96 2.45
C ARG A 42 10.49 12.28 2.49
N MET A 43 11.12 12.34 1.33
CA MET A 43 12.48 12.81 1.17
C MET A 43 12.50 14.21 0.55
N LYS A 44 13.70 14.76 0.38
CA LYS A 44 13.90 16.09 -0.24
C LYS A 44 13.44 16.15 -1.70
N ASP A 45 13.44 15.01 -2.39
CA ASP A 45 13.14 14.89 -3.83
C ASP A 45 11.67 14.51 -4.10
N GLY A 46 10.94 14.07 -3.07
CA GLY A 46 9.56 13.60 -3.20
C GLY A 46 9.24 12.49 -2.19
N TRP A 47 8.11 11.83 -2.38
CA TRP A 47 7.71 10.68 -1.57
C TRP A 47 8.29 9.39 -2.15
N HIS A 48 8.82 8.53 -1.29
CA HIS A 48 9.37 7.24 -1.68
C HIS A 48 8.72 6.12 -0.85
N THR A 49 8.15 5.13 -1.51
CA THR A 49 7.65 3.92 -0.85
C THR A 49 8.72 2.86 -0.77
N LYS A 50 8.81 2.19 0.38
CA LYS A 50 9.62 1.00 0.58
C LYS A 50 8.71 -0.17 0.92
N LEU A 51 8.68 -1.20 0.08
CA LEU A 51 7.93 -2.42 0.35
C LEU A 51 8.43 -3.10 1.63
N ALA A 52 7.50 -3.55 2.47
CA ALA A 52 7.81 -4.29 3.69
C ALA A 52 8.16 -5.76 3.41
N THR A 53 7.60 -6.33 2.34
CA THR A 53 7.81 -7.74 1.95
C THR A 53 9.12 -7.96 1.20
N GLN A 54 9.66 -6.91 0.56
CA GLN A 54 10.94 -6.98 -0.15
C GLN A 54 12.01 -6.18 0.60
N HIS A 55 13.00 -6.90 1.14
CA HIS A 55 14.16 -6.30 1.80
C HIS A 55 15.32 -5.97 0.83
N THR A 56 15.06 -5.99 -0.47
CA THR A 56 16.05 -5.70 -1.52
C THR A 56 16.12 -4.21 -1.84
N ARG A 57 17.24 -3.73 -2.39
CA ARG A 57 17.41 -2.32 -2.80
C ARG A 57 16.37 -1.85 -3.83
N HIS A 58 15.82 -2.78 -4.62
CA HIS A 58 14.75 -2.51 -5.60
C HIS A 58 13.35 -2.40 -4.99
N ALA A 59 13.21 -2.60 -3.68
CA ALA A 59 11.93 -2.46 -2.99
C ALA A 59 11.49 -1.00 -2.80
N TRP A 60 12.25 -0.04 -3.34
CA TRP A 60 11.96 1.38 -3.27
C TRP A 60 11.29 1.84 -4.56
N SER A 61 10.16 2.51 -4.45
CA SER A 61 9.45 3.18 -5.55
C SER A 61 9.38 4.68 -5.29
N GLY A 62 9.31 5.47 -6.36
CA GLY A 62 9.28 6.94 -6.32
C GLY A 62 10.40 7.57 -7.17
N PRO A 63 10.52 8.91 -7.15
CA PRO A 63 9.76 9.86 -6.32
C PRO A 63 8.29 9.99 -6.78
N PHE A 64 7.37 10.09 -5.83
CA PHE A 64 5.96 10.41 -6.03
C PHE A 64 5.66 11.84 -5.56
N ASP A 65 4.68 12.49 -6.18
CA ASP A 65 4.26 13.85 -5.83
C ASP A 65 3.55 13.91 -4.47
N SER A 66 2.89 12.82 -4.05
CA SER A 66 2.13 12.77 -2.79
C SER A 66 2.08 11.35 -2.21
N ALA A 67 1.73 11.23 -0.92
CA ALA A 67 1.57 9.94 -0.26
C ALA A 67 0.39 9.12 -0.82
N GLU A 68 -0.65 9.81 -1.33
CA GLU A 68 -1.80 9.21 -2.02
C GLU A 68 -1.39 8.61 -3.37
N ASP A 69 -0.56 9.30 -4.15
CA ASP A 69 -0.03 8.80 -5.42
C ASP A 69 0.81 7.51 -5.22
N ALA A 70 1.58 7.48 -4.13
CA ALA A 70 2.31 6.28 -3.71
C ALA A 70 1.39 5.13 -3.25
N LEU A 71 0.21 5.45 -2.70
CA LEU A 71 -0.83 4.47 -2.36
C LEU A 71 -1.45 3.90 -3.64
N GLU A 72 -1.89 4.75 -4.57
CA GLU A 72 -2.49 4.33 -5.84
C GLU A 72 -1.55 3.41 -6.64
N ALA A 73 -0.27 3.75 -6.72
CA ALA A 73 0.74 2.90 -7.34
C ALA A 73 0.87 1.52 -6.66
N MET A 74 0.70 1.48 -5.34
CA MET A 74 0.71 0.23 -4.56
C MET A 74 -0.57 -0.57 -4.79
N GLU A 75 -1.74 0.06 -4.81
CA GLU A 75 -3.02 -0.61 -5.10
C GLU A 75 -3.02 -1.25 -6.50
N ALA A 76 -2.47 -0.54 -7.49
CA ALA A 76 -2.27 -1.08 -8.83
C ALA A 76 -1.34 -2.30 -8.83
N SER A 77 -0.18 -2.20 -8.17
CA SER A 77 0.80 -3.29 -8.11
C SER A 77 0.28 -4.55 -7.39
N VAL A 78 -0.65 -4.40 -6.44
CA VAL A 78 -1.25 -5.54 -5.70
C VAL A 78 -2.44 -6.15 -6.47
N SER A 79 -3.03 -5.39 -7.40
CA SER A 79 -4.20 -5.81 -8.20
C SER A 79 -3.85 -6.58 -9.47
N GLU A 80 -2.59 -6.62 -9.91
CA GLU A 80 -2.17 -7.42 -11.07
C GLU A 80 -1.94 -8.89 -10.68
N PRO A 81 -2.78 -9.85 -11.14
CA PRO A 81 -2.41 -11.25 -11.11
C PRO A 81 -1.38 -11.50 -12.23
N ALA A 82 -0.19 -11.97 -11.86
CA ALA A 82 0.78 -12.53 -12.80
C ALA A 82 0.22 -13.78 -13.51
#